data_AF-A0A967GTW3-F1
#
_entry.id   AF-A0A967GTW3-F1
#
_cell.length_a   1.000
_cell.length_b   1.000
_cell.length_c   1.000
_cell.angle_alpha   90.00
_cell.angle_beta   90.00
_cell.angle_gamma   90.00
#
_symmetry.space_group_name_H-M   'P 1'
#
loop_
_entity.id
_entity.type
_entity.pdbx_description
1 polymer ?
#
loop_
_entity_poly.entity_id
_entity_poly.type
_entity_poly.pdbx_seq_one_letter_code
_entity_poly.pdbx_strand_id
1 'polypeptide(L)'
;SGDLATFCLDGARGELRPELLSFDEGWSVCVILASAGYPASSHSGDVISGLEEVSEARVYHAGTRRNEAGQWETNGGRVLAVVAGGADRISAVDKAHSEAAKVDFEGSQRRNDIGRLHFQ
;
A
#
# COMPACT_ATOMS: atom_id res chain seq x y z
N SER A 1 -3.75 18.56 -3.27
CA SER A 1 -4.95 18.33 -4.13
C SER A 1 -4.57 18.41 -5.62
N GLY A 2 -4.66 17.30 -6.35
CA GLY A 2 -4.33 17.26 -7.79
C GLY A 2 -5.41 16.52 -8.60
N ASP A 3 -5.44 16.77 -9.90
CA ASP A 3 -6.29 16.06 -10.86
C ASP A 3 -5.40 15.21 -11.77
N LEU A 4 -5.20 13.95 -11.36
CA LEU A 4 -4.39 13.00 -12.11
C LEU A 4 -4.98 12.70 -13.50
N ALA A 5 -6.31 12.75 -13.65
CA ALA A 5 -6.97 12.41 -14.91
C ALA A 5 -6.68 13.48 -15.97
N THR A 6 -6.84 14.76 -15.61
CA THR A 6 -6.52 15.88 -16.51
C THR A 6 -5.03 15.90 -16.87
N PHE A 7 -4.15 15.71 -15.87
CA PHE A 7 -2.70 15.68 -16.12
C PHE A 7 -2.30 14.57 -17.11
N CYS A 8 -2.86 13.37 -16.95
CA CYS A 8 -2.61 12.26 -17.88
C CYS A 8 -3.17 12.52 -19.29
N LEU A 9 -4.37 13.12 -19.39
CA LEU A 9 -4.99 13.44 -20.68
C LEU A 9 -4.17 14.45 -21.47
N ASP A 10 -3.70 15.51 -20.82
CA ASP A 10 -2.86 16.52 -21.45
C ASP A 10 -1.51 15.94 -21.89
N GLY A 11 -0.93 15.08 -21.05
CA GLY A 11 0.28 14.34 -21.41
C GLY A 11 0.12 13.49 -22.66
N ALA A 12 -1.01 12.79 -22.80
CA ALA A 12 -1.32 12.01 -24.00
C ALA A 12 -1.49 12.87 -25.26
N ARG A 13 -1.77 14.16 -25.11
CA ARG A 13 -1.85 15.15 -26.21
C ARG A 13 -0.52 15.84 -26.51
N GLY A 14 0.52 15.61 -25.72
CA GLY A 14 1.79 16.33 -25.82
C GLY A 14 1.76 17.72 -25.18
N GLU A 15 0.77 17.99 -24.33
CA GLU A 15 0.48 19.29 -23.71
C GLU A 15 0.76 19.25 -22.20
N LEU A 16 1.84 18.61 -21.75
CA LEU A 16 2.13 18.49 -20.32
C LEU A 16 2.18 19.86 -19.65
N ARG A 17 1.30 20.07 -18.67
CA ARG A 17 1.18 21.28 -17.84
C ARG A 17 1.65 20.98 -16.41
N PRO A 18 2.90 21.34 -16.04
CA PRO A 18 3.42 21.11 -14.70
C PRO A 18 2.58 21.75 -13.58
N GLU A 19 1.84 22.81 -13.90
CA GLU A 19 1.02 23.58 -12.96
C GLU A 19 -0.16 22.77 -12.41
N LEU A 20 -0.52 21.66 -13.05
CA LEU A 20 -1.55 20.73 -12.57
C LEU A 20 -1.04 19.80 -11.45
N LEU A 21 0.28 19.74 -11.22
CA LEU A 21 0.87 18.94 -10.15
C LEU A 21 0.99 19.78 -8.88
N SER A 22 0.30 19.35 -7.84
CA SER A 22 0.44 19.86 -6.48
C SER A 22 0.64 18.68 -5.54
N PHE A 23 1.69 18.78 -4.74
CA PHE A 23 2.03 17.79 -3.71
C PHE A 23 1.72 18.40 -2.35
N ASP A 24 1.10 17.61 -1.49
CA ASP A 24 0.90 18.00 -0.10
C ASP A 24 2.26 17.91 0.63
N GLU A 25 2.50 18.80 1.59
CA GLU A 25 3.68 18.69 2.45
C GLU A 25 3.61 17.45 3.36
N GLY A 26 4.77 16.99 3.82
CA GLY A 26 4.90 15.85 4.72
C GLY A 26 5.44 14.60 4.03
N TRP A 27 5.09 13.44 4.57
CA TRP A 27 5.65 12.15 4.20
C TRP A 27 4.58 11.10 3.98
N SER A 28 4.86 10.16 3.07
CA SER A 28 4.02 8.99 2.80
C SER A 28 4.89 7.73 2.81
N VAL A 29 4.46 6.71 3.53
CA VAL A 29 5.17 5.42 3.65
C VAL A 29 4.24 4.29 3.24
N CYS A 30 4.76 3.40 2.39
CA CYS A 30 4.05 2.25 1.87
C CYS A 30 4.70 0.94 2.36
N VAL A 31 3.97 0.17 3.16
CA VAL A 31 4.39 -1.16 3.61
C VAL A 31 3.67 -2.21 2.78
N ILE A 32 4.41 -3.14 2.21
CA ILE A 32 3.86 -4.26 1.44
C ILE A 32 3.69 -5.47 2.35
N LEU A 33 2.49 -6.07 2.31
CA LEU A 33 2.23 -7.42 2.81
C LEU A 33 2.31 -8.39 1.62
N ALA A 34 3.18 -9.39 1.72
CA ALA A 34 3.46 -10.38 0.68
C ALA A 34 3.12 -11.80 1.14
N SER A 35 2.75 -12.67 0.20
CA SER A 35 2.48 -14.08 0.47
C SER A 35 3.73 -14.85 0.90
N ALA A 36 3.51 -15.98 1.57
CA ALA A 36 4.54 -16.97 1.87
C ALA A 36 5.38 -17.31 0.63
N GLY A 37 6.70 -17.37 0.79
CA GLY A 37 7.66 -17.75 -0.27
C GLY A 37 8.02 -16.66 -1.29
N TYR A 38 7.37 -15.50 -1.30
CA TYR A 38 7.73 -14.40 -2.20
C TYR A 38 9.17 -13.91 -1.94
N PRO A 39 10.00 -13.64 -2.97
CA PRO A 39 9.69 -13.60 -4.40
C PRO A 39 9.88 -14.91 -5.18
N ALA A 40 10.41 -15.96 -4.55
CA ALA A 40 10.70 -17.22 -5.24
C ALA A 40 9.44 -18.01 -5.61
N SER A 41 8.41 -17.94 -4.75
CA SER A 41 7.09 -18.53 -4.98
C SER A 41 5.99 -17.63 -4.39
N SER A 42 4.73 -18.03 -4.50
CA SER A 42 3.63 -17.36 -3.83
C SER A 42 2.52 -18.34 -3.49
N HIS A 43 1.91 -18.16 -2.33
CA HIS A 43 0.69 -18.86 -1.94
C HIS A 43 -0.56 -18.00 -2.22
N SER A 44 -1.67 -18.67 -2.58
CA SER A 44 -2.96 -18.07 -2.90
C SER A 44 -4.06 -18.83 -2.17
N GLY A 45 -5.14 -18.13 -1.79
CA GLY A 45 -6.28 -18.71 -1.06
C GLY A 45 -6.25 -18.47 0.45
N ASP A 46 -5.26 -17.74 0.97
CA ASP A 46 -5.21 -17.40 2.39
C ASP A 46 -6.20 -16.26 2.67
N VAL A 47 -7.13 -16.49 3.59
CA VAL A 47 -8.11 -15.47 3.97
C VAL A 47 -7.40 -14.29 4.62
N ILE A 48 -7.73 -13.09 4.12
CA ILE A 48 -7.23 -11.82 4.61
C ILE A 48 -8.19 -11.30 5.68
N SER A 49 -7.67 -11.01 6.87
CA SER A 49 -8.42 -10.52 8.03
C SER A 49 -7.94 -9.14 8.50
N GLY A 50 -8.77 -8.41 9.24
CA GLY A 50 -8.39 -7.15 9.90
C GLY A 50 -8.34 -5.92 8.99
N LEU A 51 -8.87 -6.02 7.76
CA LEU A 51 -8.97 -4.87 6.84
C LEU A 51 -9.84 -3.75 7.41
N GLU A 52 -10.89 -4.13 8.15
CA GLU A 52 -11.84 -3.28 8.85
C GLU A 52 -11.23 -2.51 10.03
N GLU A 53 -10.13 -3.00 10.59
CA GLU A 53 -9.43 -2.39 11.74
C GLU A 53 -8.48 -1.26 11.30
N VAL A 54 -8.17 -1.19 10.00
CA VAL A 54 -7.35 -0.13 9.42
C VAL A 54 -8.17 1.14 9.30
N SER A 55 -7.77 2.19 10.01
CA SER A 55 -8.51 3.45 10.12
C SER A 55 -7.67 4.67 9.79
N GLU A 56 -6.34 4.57 9.92
CA GLU A 56 -5.43 5.69 9.71
C GLU A 56 -4.52 5.52 8.48
N ALA A 57 -4.73 4.47 7.69
CA ALA A 57 -4.03 4.21 6.44
C ALA A 57 -5.00 3.89 5.32
N ARG A 58 -4.50 3.98 4.09
CA ARG A 58 -5.18 3.47 2.92
C ARG A 58 -4.60 2.12 2.54
N VAL A 59 -5.47 1.12 2.39
CA VAL A 59 -5.10 -0.21 1.90
C VAL A 59 -5.39 -0.29 0.41
N TYR A 60 -4.34 -0.57 -0.36
CA TYR A 60 -4.45 -0.83 -1.80
C TYR A 60 -4.29 -2.32 -2.05
N HIS A 61 -5.25 -2.89 -2.77
CA HIS A 61 -5.24 -4.29 -3.17
C HIS A 61 -4.31 -4.50 -4.38
N ALA A 62 -3.47 -5.52 -4.31
CA ALA A 62 -2.66 -6.00 -5.43
C ALA A 62 -3.08 -7.44 -5.78
N GLY A 63 -2.35 -8.45 -5.30
CA GLY A 63 -2.69 -9.86 -5.48
C GLY A 63 -3.77 -10.32 -4.50
N THR A 64 -5.00 -9.86 -4.69
CA THR A 64 -6.17 -10.32 -3.90
C THR A 64 -7.35 -10.68 -4.80
N ARG A 65 -8.23 -11.55 -4.31
CA ARG A 65 -9.55 -11.79 -4.91
C ARG A 65 -10.60 -12.01 -3.83
N ARG A 66 -11.89 -11.99 -4.20
CA ARG A 66 -12.96 -12.47 -3.32
C ARG A 66 -13.22 -13.95 -3.56
N ASN A 67 -13.36 -14.72 -2.49
CA ASN A 67 -13.76 -16.12 -2.55
C ASN A 67 -15.29 -16.26 -2.65
N GLU A 68 -15.78 -17.51 -2.73
CA GLU A 68 -17.22 -17.81 -2.84
C GLU A 68 -18.03 -17.34 -1.62
N ALA A 69 -17.40 -17.27 -0.44
CA ALA A 69 -18.00 -16.73 0.78
C ALA A 69 -17.96 -15.18 0.83
N GLY A 70 -17.41 -14.53 -0.19
CA GLY A 70 -17.29 -13.07 -0.28
C GLY A 70 -16.12 -12.47 0.52
N GLN A 71 -15.26 -13.30 1.10
CA GLN A 71 -14.08 -12.86 1.86
C GLN A 71 -12.92 -12.55 0.92
N TRP A 72 -12.07 -11.61 1.32
CA TRP A 72 -10.81 -11.36 0.61
C TRP A 72 -9.81 -12.48 0.88
N GLU A 73 -9.09 -12.91 -0.15
CA GLU A 73 -8.01 -13.88 -0.04
C GLU A 73 -6.80 -13.52 -0.92
N THR A 74 -5.63 -14.06 -0.57
CA THR A 74 -4.39 -13.90 -1.33
C THR A 74 -4.54 -14.49 -2.74
N ASN A 75 -3.99 -13.80 -3.74
CA ASN A 75 -4.02 -14.23 -5.15
C ASN A 75 -2.80 -13.68 -5.94
N GLY A 76 -1.63 -13.69 -5.32
CA GLY A 76 -0.38 -13.22 -5.92
C GLY A 76 0.72 -12.97 -4.89
N GLY A 77 1.94 -12.72 -5.36
CA GLY A 77 3.10 -12.56 -4.47
C GLY A 77 3.07 -11.32 -3.57
N ARG A 78 2.79 -10.14 -4.13
CA ARG A 78 2.50 -8.91 -3.36
C ARG A 78 0.98 -8.79 -3.21
N VAL A 79 0.49 -8.79 -1.97
CA VAL A 79 -0.94 -8.95 -1.69
C VAL A 79 -1.58 -7.59 -1.43
N LEU A 80 -1.06 -6.84 -0.46
CA LEU A 80 -1.59 -5.53 -0.06
C LEU A 80 -0.47 -4.50 0.05
N ALA A 81 -0.81 -3.24 -0.21
CA ALA A 81 0.01 -2.09 0.11
C ALA A 81 -0.72 -1.22 1.13
N VAL A 82 -0.16 -1.09 2.32
CA VAL A 82 -0.70 -0.24 3.40
C VAL A 82 0.07 1.07 3.40
N VAL A 83 -0.62 2.15 3.08
CA VAL A 83 -0.01 3.47 2.87
C VAL A 83 -0.55 4.45 3.90
N ALA A 84 0.35 5.05 4.67
CA ALA A 84 0.01 6.06 5.65
C ALA A 84 0.81 7.34 5.44
N GLY A 85 0.15 8.47 5.69
CA GLY A 85 0.76 9.80 5.67
C GLY A 85 1.06 10.32 7.08
N GLY A 86 2.06 11.19 7.18
CA GLY A 86 2.45 11.87 8.40
C GLY A 86 3.05 13.26 8.11
N ALA A 87 2.99 14.15 9.09
CA ALA A 87 3.60 15.47 8.98
C ALA A 87 5.13 15.40 8.87
N ASP A 88 5.71 14.33 9.42
CA ASP A 88 7.13 14.03 9.32
C ASP A 88 7.34 12.53 9.00
N ARG A 89 8.59 12.17 8.73
CA ARG A 89 8.95 10.78 8.39
C ARG A 89 8.57 9.81 9.50
N ILE A 90 8.86 10.14 10.76
CA ILE A 90 8.71 9.21 11.88
C ILE A 90 7.23 8.87 12.07
N SER A 91 6.37 9.88 12.10
CA SER A 91 4.91 9.72 12.19
C SER A 91 4.33 8.95 11.01
N ALA A 92 4.80 9.16 9.78
CA ALA A 92 4.36 8.38 8.62
C ALA A 92 4.79 6.91 8.70
N VAL A 93 6.04 6.66 9.12
CA VAL A 93 6.60 5.31 9.32
C VAL A 93 5.81 4.57 10.39
N ASP A 94 5.70 5.14 11.59
CA ASP A 94 5.08 4.45 12.71
C ASP A 94 3.62 4.11 12.40
N LYS A 95 2.89 5.06 11.79
CA LYS A 95 1.51 4.84 11.35
C LYS A 95 1.40 3.76 10.27
N ALA A 96 2.26 3.77 9.24
CA ALA A 96 2.20 2.74 8.19
C ALA A 96 2.47 1.34 8.75
N HIS A 97 3.44 1.19 9.65
CA HIS A 97 3.76 -0.09 10.29
C HIS A 97 2.70 -0.54 11.28
N SER A 98 2.11 0.37 12.06
CA SER A 98 1.04 0.03 13.01
C SER A 98 -0.24 -0.39 12.29
N GLU A 99 -0.66 0.34 11.26
CA GLU A 99 -1.84 -0.02 10.48
C GLU A 99 -1.63 -1.32 9.71
N ALA A 100 -0.44 -1.52 9.14
CA ALA A 100 -0.12 -2.78 8.47
C ALA A 100 -0.12 -3.98 9.43
N ALA A 101 0.06 -3.77 10.75
CA ALA A 101 0.10 -4.85 11.73
C ALA A 101 -1.30 -5.36 12.10
N LYS A 102 -2.34 -4.62 11.73
CA LYS A 102 -3.74 -4.99 11.96
C LYS A 102 -4.26 -5.98 10.93
N VAL A 103 -3.62 -6.08 9.76
CA VAL A 103 -4.02 -6.95 8.66
C VAL A 103 -3.14 -8.18 8.63
N ASP A 104 -3.75 -9.36 8.53
CA ASP A 104 -3.03 -10.63 8.52
C ASP A 104 -3.66 -11.67 7.61
N PHE A 105 -2.82 -12.61 7.17
CA PHE A 105 -3.16 -13.82 6.42
C PHE A 105 -2.05 -14.85 6.60
N GLU A 106 -2.35 -16.12 6.33
CA GLU A 106 -1.39 -17.21 6.56
C GLU A 106 -0.07 -17.00 5.79
N GLY A 107 1.04 -17.01 6.54
CA GLY A 107 2.38 -16.83 5.98
C GLY A 107 2.68 -15.41 5.45
N SER A 108 1.93 -14.40 5.91
CA SER A 108 2.19 -12.99 5.61
C SER A 108 3.62 -12.58 5.94
N GLN A 109 4.26 -11.90 4.99
CA GLN A 109 5.62 -11.37 5.11
C GLN A 109 5.64 -9.88 4.83
N ARG A 110 6.42 -9.15 5.61
CA ARG A 110 6.70 -7.73 5.38
C ARG A 110 8.08 -7.36 5.90
N ARG A 111 8.66 -6.33 5.28
CA ARG A 111 9.88 -5.69 5.79
C ARG A 111 9.53 -4.76 6.95
N ASN A 112 10.28 -4.86 8.05
CA ASN A 112 10.11 -4.02 9.24
C ASN A 112 10.98 -2.76 9.23
N ASP A 113 11.73 -2.50 8.16
CA ASP A 113 12.71 -1.40 8.09
C ASP A 113 12.36 -0.35 7.02
N ILE A 114 11.22 -0.49 6.34
CA ILE A 114 10.73 0.48 5.37
C ILE A 114 10.57 1.85 6.04
N GLY A 115 11.28 2.85 5.50
CA GLY A 115 11.28 4.23 6.02
C GLY A 115 12.15 4.44 7.27
N ARG A 116 12.73 3.39 7.87
CA ARG A 116 13.50 3.47 9.12
C ARG A 116 15.00 3.69 8.89
N LEU A 117 15.62 2.93 7.99
CA LEU A 117 17.07 2.95 7.74
C LEU A 117 17.45 3.83 6.54
N HIS A 118 18.67 4.38 6.57
CA HIS A 118 19.29 5.17 5.49
C HIS A 118 18.56 6.47 5.09
N PHE A 119 17.98 7.17 6.06
CA PHE A 119 17.54 8.56 5.91
C PHE A 119 18.59 9.46 6.59
N GLN A 120 19.25 10.30 5.79
CA GLN A 120 20.10 11.40 6.28
C GLN A 120 19.24 12.60 6.67
#